data_AF-A0A952DLY3-F1
#
_entry.id   AF-A0A952DLY3-F1
#
_cell.length_a   1.000
_cell.length_b   1.000
_cell.length_c   1.000
_cell.angle_alpha   90.00
_cell.angle_beta   90.00
_cell.angle_gamma   90.00
#
_symmetry.space_group_name_H-M   'P 1'
#
loop_
_entity.id
_entity.type
_entity.pdbx_description
1 polymer ?
#
loop_
_entity_poly.entity_id
_entity_poly.type
_entity_poly.pdbx_seq_one_letter_code
_entity_poly.pdbx_strand_id
1 'polypeptide(L)'
;TPAASASPATGLANPASENCTAKGGTLIIQRRGDGGEYGLCTFEDAYACEEWALFRGDCPVGGVRTTGYDTVAQKYCAWVGGQTLAEPNATCTFPDGSTCKDNDLFNGHCRPGDNPAQ
;
A
#
# COMPACT_ATOMS: atom_id res chain seq x y z
N THR A 1 36.14 -25.83 4.74
CA THR A 1 35.17 -24.71 4.62
C THR A 1 35.81 -23.47 5.18
N PRO A 2 35.76 -22.32 4.47
CA PRO A 2 35.68 -21.04 5.16
C PRO A 2 34.40 -20.30 4.79
N ALA A 3 33.80 -19.71 5.82
CA ALA A 3 32.65 -18.82 5.77
C ALA A 3 33.07 -17.47 5.18
N ALA A 4 32.26 -16.92 4.28
CA ALA A 4 32.38 -15.54 3.83
C ALA A 4 31.54 -14.65 4.75
N SER A 5 32.21 -13.79 5.50
CA SER A 5 31.61 -12.72 6.29
C SER A 5 30.89 -11.73 5.36
N ALA A 6 29.58 -11.55 5.54
CA ALA A 6 28.84 -10.47 4.90
C ALA A 6 29.00 -9.18 5.73
N SER A 7 29.62 -8.16 5.13
CA SER A 7 29.64 -6.80 5.68
C SER A 7 28.21 -6.24 5.76
N PRO A 8 27.84 -5.47 6.80
CA PRO A 8 26.52 -4.84 6.84
C PRO A 8 26.52 -3.66 5.86
N ALA A 9 25.78 -3.80 4.76
CA ALA A 9 25.42 -2.67 3.90
C ALA A 9 24.57 -1.71 4.74
N THR A 10 25.17 -0.62 5.21
CA THR A 10 24.48 0.39 6.02
C THR A 10 23.74 1.36 5.09
N GLY A 11 22.71 0.86 4.41
CA GLY A 11 21.68 1.73 3.85
C GLY A 11 20.87 2.31 5.00
N LEU A 12 20.60 3.61 4.99
CA LEU A 12 19.66 4.20 5.94
C LEU A 12 18.34 3.44 5.84
N ALA A 13 17.81 2.95 6.96
CA ALA A 13 16.56 2.21 6.98
C ALA A 13 15.42 3.08 6.43
N ASN A 14 14.47 2.47 5.71
CA ASN A 14 13.31 3.18 5.20
C ASN A 14 12.37 3.50 6.40
N PRO A 15 12.05 4.79 6.66
CA PRO A 15 11.23 5.17 7.80
C PRO A 15 9.81 4.62 7.75
N ALA A 16 9.23 4.43 6.56
CA ALA A 16 7.90 3.82 6.42
C ALA A 16 7.93 2.33 6.80
N SER A 17 9.00 1.65 6.39
CA SER A 17 9.27 0.25 6.74
C SER A 17 9.48 0.05 8.23
N GLU A 18 10.26 0.92 8.88
CA GLU A 18 10.45 0.90 10.35
C GLU A 18 9.15 1.23 11.07
N ASN A 19 8.36 2.18 10.57
CA ASN A 19 7.06 2.49 11.14
C ASN A 19 6.11 1.29 11.06
N CYS A 20 6.10 0.53 9.96
CA CYS A 20 5.28 -0.69 9.86
C CYS A 20 5.56 -1.67 11.02
N THR A 21 6.83 -1.98 11.26
CA THR A 21 7.23 -2.91 12.34
C THR A 21 6.96 -2.32 13.71
N ALA A 22 7.19 -1.02 13.89
CA ALA A 22 6.89 -0.31 15.14
C ALA A 22 5.38 -0.28 15.47
N LYS A 23 4.50 -0.35 14.46
CA LYS A 23 3.04 -0.50 14.63
C LYS A 23 2.59 -1.95 14.81
N GLY A 24 3.52 -2.90 14.89
CA GLY A 24 3.23 -4.32 15.08
C GLY A 24 2.84 -5.06 13.79
N GLY A 25 3.06 -4.45 12.63
CA GLY A 25 2.87 -5.10 11.34
C GLY A 25 4.10 -5.86 10.86
N THR A 26 3.90 -6.72 9.87
CA THR A 26 4.97 -7.36 9.08
C THR A 26 5.07 -6.68 7.73
N LEU A 27 6.27 -6.23 7.35
CA LEU A 27 6.52 -5.63 6.03
C LEU A 27 6.76 -6.73 4.98
N ILE A 28 6.06 -6.61 3.84
CA ILE A 28 6.26 -7.45 2.65
C ILE A 28 6.43 -6.52 1.45
N ILE A 29 7.48 -6.74 0.66
CA ILE A 29 7.65 -6.02 -0.60
C ILE A 29 6.83 -6.71 -1.69
N GLN A 30 6.00 -5.92 -2.38
CA GLN A 30 5.11 -6.37 -3.45
C GLN A 30 5.37 -5.57 -4.73
N ARG A 31 4.84 -6.07 -5.85
CA ARG A 31 4.90 -5.37 -7.15
C ARG A 31 3.53 -4.91 -7.60
N ARG A 32 3.50 -3.70 -8.15
CA ARG A 32 2.40 -3.11 -8.90
C ARG A 32 2.35 -3.66 -10.32
N GLY A 33 1.27 -3.37 -11.04
CA GLY A 33 1.11 -3.85 -12.42
C GLY A 33 2.05 -3.18 -13.43
N ASP A 34 2.61 -2.01 -13.08
CA ASP A 34 3.70 -1.36 -13.82
C ASP A 34 5.09 -1.93 -13.51
N GLY A 35 5.18 -2.93 -12.61
CA GLY A 35 6.43 -3.49 -12.13
C GLY A 35 7.11 -2.69 -11.02
N GLY A 36 6.56 -1.54 -10.62
CA GLY A 36 7.04 -0.77 -9.47
C GLY A 36 6.85 -1.53 -8.16
N GLU A 37 7.76 -1.37 -7.21
CA GLU A 37 7.67 -2.01 -5.90
C GLU A 37 6.97 -1.10 -4.87
N TYR A 38 6.24 -1.72 -3.94
CA TYR A 38 5.65 -1.05 -2.79
C TYR A 38 5.78 -1.91 -1.54
N GLY A 39 5.92 -1.27 -0.38
CA GLY A 39 5.87 -1.95 0.91
C GLY A 39 4.43 -2.15 1.34
N LEU A 40 4.03 -3.39 1.59
CA LEU A 40 2.76 -3.75 2.19
C LEU A 40 2.98 -4.12 3.66
N CYS A 41 2.43 -3.31 4.55
CA CYS A 41 2.39 -3.58 5.97
C CYS A 41 1.17 -4.43 6.30
N THR A 42 1.38 -5.71 6.61
CA THR A 42 0.30 -6.66 6.94
C THR A 42 0.15 -6.82 8.45
N PHE A 43 -1.09 -6.90 8.91
CA PHE A 43 -1.50 -7.18 10.27
C PHE A 43 -2.28 -8.52 10.31
N GLU A 44 -2.73 -8.93 11.49
CA GLU A 44 -3.56 -10.13 11.67
C GLU A 44 -4.86 -10.07 10.83
N ASP A 45 -5.49 -11.22 10.58
CA ASP A 45 -6.82 -11.32 9.96
C ASP A 45 -7.02 -10.59 8.62
N ALA A 46 -5.98 -10.58 7.77
CA ALA A 46 -6.00 -9.98 6.42
C ALA A 46 -6.27 -8.46 6.40
N TYR A 47 -5.82 -7.78 7.45
CA TYR A 47 -5.69 -6.33 7.48
C TYR A 47 -4.33 -5.91 6.94
N ALA A 48 -4.29 -4.85 6.15
CA ALA A 48 -3.02 -4.31 5.67
C ALA A 48 -3.14 -2.82 5.29
N CYS A 49 -1.98 -2.17 5.18
CA CYS A 49 -1.80 -0.84 4.61
C CYS A 49 -0.58 -0.83 3.70
N GLU A 50 -0.56 0.05 2.71
CA GLU A 50 0.70 0.44 2.07
C GLU A 50 1.55 1.21 3.09
N GLU A 51 2.87 0.98 3.12
CA GLU A 51 3.73 1.45 4.21
C GLU A 51 3.75 2.97 4.36
N TRP A 52 3.72 3.71 3.24
CA TRP A 52 3.72 5.16 3.26
C TRP A 52 2.35 5.74 3.61
N ALA A 53 1.27 5.09 3.16
CA ALA A 53 -0.09 5.44 3.60
C ALA A 53 -0.25 5.26 5.11
N LEU A 54 0.28 4.17 5.68
CA LEU A 54 0.33 3.97 7.14
C LEU A 54 1.19 5.03 7.83
N PHE A 55 2.35 5.36 7.26
CA PHE A 55 3.28 6.34 7.83
C PHE A 55 2.67 7.75 7.90
N ARG A 56 1.92 8.17 6.86
CA ARG A 56 1.25 9.48 6.82
C ARG A 56 -0.09 9.52 7.56
N GLY A 57 -0.63 8.36 7.92
CA GLY A 57 -1.96 8.25 8.55
C GLY A 57 -3.12 8.21 7.55
N ASP A 58 -2.84 8.06 6.25
CA ASP A 58 -3.85 7.85 5.20
C ASP A 58 -4.51 6.47 5.34
N CYS A 59 -3.80 5.52 5.94
CA CYS A 59 -4.31 4.21 6.30
C CYS A 59 -4.18 3.99 7.82
N PRO A 60 -5.24 3.51 8.51
CA PRO A 60 -5.27 3.42 9.96
C PRO A 60 -4.27 2.40 10.53
N VAL A 61 -3.78 2.67 11.75
CA VAL A 61 -2.99 1.69 12.52
C VAL A 61 -3.83 0.43 12.74
N GLY A 62 -3.24 -0.74 12.45
CA GLY A 62 -3.93 -2.02 12.43
C GLY A 62 -4.46 -2.42 11.06
N GLY A 63 -4.34 -1.56 10.05
CA GLY A 63 -4.67 -1.90 8.66
C GLY A 63 -6.13 -1.67 8.29
N VAL A 64 -6.43 -1.89 7.01
CA VAL A 64 -7.81 -2.02 6.51
C VAL A 64 -8.07 -3.46 6.08
N ARG A 65 -9.28 -3.95 6.35
CA ARG A 65 -9.70 -5.29 5.94
C ARG A 65 -9.91 -5.33 4.44
N THR A 66 -9.30 -6.31 3.76
CA THR A 66 -9.35 -6.40 2.29
C THR A 66 -9.93 -7.70 1.75
N THR A 67 -10.53 -8.53 2.61
CA THR A 67 -11.18 -9.80 2.23
C THR A 67 -12.45 -9.63 1.41
N GLY A 68 -13.02 -8.42 1.33
CA GLY A 68 -14.24 -8.11 0.59
C GLY A 68 -14.02 -7.64 -0.85
N TYR A 69 -12.78 -7.56 -1.32
CA TYR A 69 -12.45 -7.09 -2.67
C TYR A 69 -12.07 -8.25 -3.60
N ASP A 70 -12.48 -8.12 -4.86
CA ASP A 70 -12.29 -9.13 -5.91
C ASP A 70 -10.90 -9.04 -6.56
N THR A 71 -10.35 -7.83 -6.71
CA THR A 71 -9.10 -7.61 -7.43
C THR A 71 -8.00 -7.02 -6.55
N VAL A 72 -6.73 -7.23 -6.93
CA VAL A 72 -5.60 -6.59 -6.23
C VAL A 72 -5.66 -5.06 -6.36
N ALA A 73 -6.19 -4.54 -7.46
CA ALA A 73 -6.33 -3.11 -7.69
C ALA A 73 -7.31 -2.47 -6.69
N GLN A 74 -8.44 -3.13 -6.42
CA GLN A 74 -9.39 -2.70 -5.39
C GLN A 74 -8.75 -2.75 -3.99
N LYS A 75 -8.00 -3.81 -3.68
CA LYS A 75 -7.26 -3.90 -2.40
C LYS A 75 -6.22 -2.80 -2.28
N TYR A 76 -5.50 -2.52 -3.37
CA TYR A 76 -4.48 -1.48 -3.42
C TYR A 76 -5.08 -0.10 -3.16
N CYS A 77 -6.24 0.22 -3.75
CA CYS A 77 -6.99 1.44 -3.42
C CYS A 77 -7.20 1.58 -1.91
N ALA A 78 -7.70 0.53 -1.24
CA ALA A 78 -7.91 0.55 0.21
C ALA A 78 -6.58 0.70 0.99
N TRP A 79 -5.53 0.01 0.56
CA TRP A 79 -4.22 0.08 1.21
C TRP A 79 -3.55 1.45 1.12
N VAL A 80 -3.83 2.23 0.07
CA VAL A 80 -3.30 3.59 -0.08
C VAL A 80 -4.24 4.67 0.52
N GLY A 81 -5.27 4.27 1.26
CA GLY A 81 -6.17 5.20 1.97
C GLY A 81 -7.41 5.63 1.19
N GLY A 82 -7.68 5.01 0.03
CA GLY A 82 -8.88 5.25 -0.76
C GLY A 82 -10.05 4.34 -0.40
N GLN A 83 -11.21 4.63 -0.97
CA GLN A 83 -12.43 3.85 -0.87
C GLN A 83 -12.88 3.42 -2.27
N THR A 84 -13.23 2.15 -2.43
CA THR A 84 -13.74 1.57 -3.69
C THR A 84 -14.77 0.49 -3.40
N LEU A 85 -15.43 -0.01 -4.44
CA LEU A 85 -16.43 -1.08 -4.38
C LEU A 85 -15.89 -2.37 -5.01
N ALA A 86 -16.40 -3.52 -4.56
CA ALA A 86 -16.11 -4.83 -5.14
C ALA A 86 -16.95 -5.05 -6.40
N GLU A 87 -16.65 -4.28 -7.46
CA GLU A 87 -17.35 -4.34 -8.74
C GLU A 87 -16.39 -4.13 -9.93
N PRO A 88 -16.77 -4.56 -11.15
CA PRO A 88 -15.96 -4.33 -12.35
C PRO A 88 -15.79 -2.83 -12.66
N ASN A 89 -14.59 -2.43 -13.06
CA ASN A 89 -14.25 -1.04 -13.43
C ASN A 89 -14.49 0.00 -12.32
N ALA A 90 -14.41 -0.45 -11.07
CA ALA A 90 -14.55 0.39 -9.87
C ALA A 90 -13.56 1.55 -9.86
N THR A 91 -13.95 2.58 -9.11
CA THR A 91 -13.23 3.85 -9.00
C THR A 91 -12.85 4.06 -7.54
N CYS A 92 -11.55 4.21 -7.30
CA CYS A 92 -10.97 4.60 -6.04
C CYS A 92 -11.23 6.09 -5.79
N THR A 93 -11.79 6.42 -4.63
CA THR A 93 -12.03 7.78 -4.18
C THR A 93 -11.23 8.06 -2.91
N PHE A 94 -10.53 9.18 -2.86
CA PHE A 94 -9.70 9.57 -1.71
C PHE A 94 -10.39 10.62 -0.83
N PRO A 95 -9.93 10.83 0.41
CA PRO A 95 -10.53 11.80 1.34
C PRO A 95 -10.53 13.25 0.84
N ASP A 96 -9.58 13.61 -0.04
CA ASP A 96 -9.50 14.92 -0.69
C ASP A 96 -10.46 15.08 -1.89
N GLY A 97 -11.24 14.04 -2.19
CA GLY A 97 -12.17 13.98 -3.32
C GLY A 97 -11.52 13.60 -4.65
N SER A 98 -10.20 13.37 -4.71
CA SER A 98 -9.54 12.86 -5.91
C SER A 98 -10.01 11.45 -6.26
N THR A 99 -10.02 11.14 -7.55
CA THR A 99 -10.51 9.84 -8.05
C THR A 99 -9.60 9.22 -9.10
N CYS A 100 -9.44 7.90 -9.00
CA CYS A 100 -8.70 7.07 -9.95
C CYS A 100 -9.49 5.81 -10.28
N LYS A 101 -9.42 5.32 -11.52
CA LYS A 101 -9.79 3.92 -11.77
C LYS A 101 -8.84 3.00 -11.01
N ASP A 102 -9.36 1.95 -10.39
CA ASP A 102 -8.55 1.07 -9.53
C ASP A 102 -7.34 0.51 -10.27
N ASN A 103 -7.53 0.08 -11.52
CA ASN A 103 -6.46 -0.44 -12.36
C ASN A 103 -5.42 0.64 -12.70
N ASP A 104 -5.84 1.86 -12.99
CA ASP A 104 -4.91 2.95 -13.33
C ASP A 104 -4.08 3.35 -12.11
N LEU A 105 -4.70 3.36 -10.93
CA LEU A 105 -3.99 3.55 -9.66
C LEU A 105 -2.96 2.44 -9.42
N PHE A 106 -3.36 1.18 -9.57
CA PHE A 106 -2.47 0.04 -9.36
C PHE A 106 -1.35 -0.06 -10.41
N ASN A 107 -1.57 0.43 -11.62
CA ASN A 107 -0.58 0.48 -12.71
C ASN A 107 0.20 1.81 -12.73
N GLY A 108 0.07 2.66 -11.71
CA GLY A 108 0.83 3.91 -11.63
C GLY A 108 0.47 4.97 -12.70
N HIS A 109 -0.64 4.78 -13.42
CA HIS A 109 -1.18 5.74 -14.39
C HIS A 109 -2.03 6.83 -13.72
N CYS A 110 -2.38 6.67 -12.45
CA CYS A 110 -3.10 7.64 -11.62
C CYS A 110 -2.56 7.60 -10.18
N ARG A 111 -2.67 8.71 -9.44
CA ARG A 111 -2.21 8.85 -8.05
C ARG A 111 -3.26 9.58 -7.19
N PRO A 112 -3.24 9.38 -5.86
CA PRO A 112 -4.01 10.23 -4.95
C PRO A 112 -3.67 11.71 -5.18
N GLY A 113 -4.68 12.57 -5.23
CA GLY A 113 -4.58 13.99 -5.58
C GLY A 113 -4.75 14.31 -7.08
N ASP A 114 -4.70 13.31 -7.97
CA ASP A 114 -5.03 13.49 -9.38
C ASP A 114 -6.56 13.61 -9.55
N ASN A 115 -7.03 14.49 -10.44
CA ASN A 115 -8.46 14.71 -10.69
C ASN A 115 -9.28 15.00 -9.41
N PRO A 116 -8.93 16.03 -8.61
CA PRO A 116 -9.66 16.38 -7.40
C PRO A 116 -11.13 16.73 -7.72
N ALA A 117 -12.03 16.40 -6.79
CA ALA A 117 -13.41 16.87 -6.87
C ALA A 117 -13.44 18.41 -6.88
N GLN A 118 -14.20 18.99 -7.81
CA GLN A 118 -14.42 20.45 -7.90
C GLN A 118 -15.26 20.97 -6.74
#